data_AF-A0A933J1U5-F1
#
_entry.id   AF-A0A933J1U5-F1
#
_cell.length_a   1.000
_cell.length_b   1.000
_cell.length_c   1.000
_cell.angle_alpha   90.00
_cell.angle_beta   90.00
_cell.angle_gamma   90.00
#
_symmetry.space_group_name_H-M   'P 1'
#
loop_
_entity.id
_entity.type
_entity.pdbx_description
1 polymer ?
#
loop_
_entity_poly.entity_id
_entity_poly.type
_entity_poly.pdbx_seq_one_letter_code
_entity_poly.pdbx_strand_id
1 'polypeptide(L)'
;MASTNRSAEKWPIREAIENMQSQTTDAWQLIESGQYELAVEVYSRFYQEDGRPFNLRNRGIAHLNMDNYTSALADFKLELAITDSKFLDSGVYIFQGVCYWNLNQPFEAIHVWREALSTPYTDAAGGIEPSLLLLYTAERLDDSGLRQEALHLLRKHTRRKVVEWPGPLGSFVLGRTNLDELARDVGDTKLTTLVERRQCQAEFYVALQALRKGDWSSFQNSISRCAASRQGYLEHEYYLARWEVKHGFPKPAFR
;
A
#
# COMPACT_ATOMS: atom_id res chain seq x y z
N MET A 1 -9.04 26.78 -58.37
CA MET A 1 -7.82 26.01 -58.06
C MET A 1 -7.24 26.55 -56.76
N ALA A 2 -7.47 25.86 -55.64
CA ALA A 2 -6.86 26.20 -54.35
C ALA A 2 -6.61 24.89 -53.61
N SER A 3 -5.42 24.31 -53.80
CA SER A 3 -4.92 23.20 -52.97
C SER A 3 -4.04 23.79 -51.88
N THR A 4 -4.59 23.95 -50.69
CA THR A 4 -3.85 24.29 -49.49
C THR A 4 -3.11 23.04 -49.00
N ASN A 5 -1.82 22.98 -49.30
CA ASN A 5 -0.91 21.99 -48.75
C ASN A 5 -0.60 22.37 -47.29
N ARG A 6 -1.34 21.79 -46.33
CA ARG A 6 -0.95 21.84 -44.92
C ARG A 6 0.14 20.79 -44.71
N SER A 7 1.38 21.26 -44.65
CA SER A 7 2.48 20.48 -44.08
C SER A 7 2.07 20.06 -42.67
N ALA A 8 1.86 18.77 -42.48
CA ALA A 8 1.67 18.17 -41.17
C ALA A 8 2.95 18.40 -40.35
N GLU A 9 2.87 19.28 -39.36
CA GLU A 9 3.89 19.37 -38.31
C GLU A 9 4.02 17.99 -37.67
N LYS A 10 5.18 17.35 -37.87
CA LYS A 10 5.57 16.15 -37.15
C LYS A 10 5.68 16.51 -35.68
N TRP A 11 4.68 16.12 -34.91
CA TRP A 11 4.61 16.31 -33.48
C TRP A 11 5.64 15.38 -32.79
N PRO A 12 6.59 15.91 -31.99
CA PRO A 12 7.72 15.13 -31.44
C PRO A 12 7.30 13.95 -30.55
N ILE A 13 6.07 13.94 -30.03
CA ILE A 13 5.51 12.86 -29.21
C ILE A 13 5.18 11.60 -30.06
N ARG A 14 4.85 11.75 -31.35
CA ARG A 14 4.51 10.59 -32.19
C ARG A 14 5.73 9.71 -32.48
N GLU A 15 6.87 10.35 -32.69
CA GLU A 15 8.17 9.68 -32.86
C GLU A 15 8.65 9.03 -31.55
N ALA A 16 8.32 9.62 -30.40
CA ALA A 16 8.56 9.00 -29.09
C ALA A 16 7.67 7.76 -28.86
N ILE A 17 6.41 7.80 -29.30
CA ILE A 17 5.45 6.69 -29.22
C ILE A 17 5.84 5.54 -30.17
N GLU A 18 6.27 5.84 -31.40
CA GLU A 18 6.75 4.85 -32.37
C GLU A 18 8.08 4.21 -31.91
N ASN A 19 8.98 4.98 -31.30
CA ASN A 19 10.17 4.42 -30.66
C ASN A 19 9.85 3.53 -29.44
N MET A 20 8.79 3.86 -28.68
CA MET A 20 8.28 3.04 -27.57
C MET A 20 7.68 1.71 -28.05
N GLN A 21 7.09 1.65 -29.24
CA GLN A 21 6.60 0.38 -29.80
C GLN A 21 7.75 -0.59 -30.16
N SER A 22 8.98 -0.08 -30.32
CA SER A 22 10.19 -0.91 -30.52
C SER A 22 10.90 -1.31 -29.22
N GLN A 23 10.53 -0.67 -28.10
CA GLN A 23 11.08 -0.91 -26.77
C GLN A 23 9.93 -1.22 -25.83
N THR A 24 9.59 -2.49 -25.66
CA THR A 24 8.71 -2.95 -24.58
C THR A 24 9.38 -2.64 -23.24
N THR A 25 9.31 -1.39 -22.79
CA THR A 25 9.52 -1.00 -21.41
C THR A 25 8.42 -1.69 -20.63
N ASP A 26 8.82 -2.58 -19.72
CA ASP A 26 7.89 -3.21 -18.79
C ASP A 26 7.09 -2.09 -18.10
N ALA A 27 5.76 -2.11 -18.20
CA ALA A 27 4.91 -1.08 -17.60
C ALA A 27 5.14 -0.99 -16.08
N TRP A 28 5.61 -2.07 -15.47
CA TRP A 28 6.06 -2.09 -14.09
C TRP A 28 7.29 -1.21 -13.84
N GLN A 29 8.26 -1.20 -14.76
CA GLN A 29 9.47 -0.38 -14.66
C GLN A 29 9.15 1.13 -14.60
N LEU A 30 8.02 1.55 -15.18
CA LEU A 30 7.54 2.92 -15.06
C LEU A 30 7.17 3.28 -13.61
N ILE A 31 6.54 2.35 -12.88
CA ILE A 31 6.26 2.52 -11.44
C ILE A 31 7.57 2.57 -10.66
N GLU A 32 8.48 1.63 -10.90
CA GLU A 32 9.76 1.57 -10.17
C GLU A 32 10.64 2.81 -10.40
N SER A 33 10.55 3.42 -11.59
CA SER A 33 11.29 4.64 -11.94
C SER A 33 10.57 5.94 -11.59
N GLY A 34 9.37 5.85 -10.98
CA GLY A 34 8.58 7.01 -10.57
C GLY A 34 7.85 7.74 -11.69
N GLN A 35 7.74 7.14 -12.89
CA GLN A 35 7.02 7.67 -14.04
C GLN A 35 5.53 7.31 -13.97
N TYR A 36 4.86 7.75 -12.92
CA TYR A 36 3.51 7.29 -12.57
C TYR A 36 2.44 7.72 -13.57
N GLU A 37 2.53 8.92 -14.14
CA GLU A 37 1.58 9.39 -15.16
C GLU A 37 1.64 8.50 -16.41
N LEU A 38 2.85 8.17 -16.87
CA LEU A 38 3.04 7.26 -18.01
C LEU A 38 2.59 5.85 -17.67
N ALA A 39 2.85 5.37 -16.44
CA ALA A 39 2.32 4.08 -15.98
C ALA A 39 0.78 4.05 -16.04
N VAL A 40 0.10 5.13 -15.63
CA VAL A 40 -1.36 5.25 -15.72
C VAL A 40 -1.84 5.18 -17.17
N GLU A 41 -1.19 5.88 -18.10
CA GLU A 41 -1.54 5.83 -19.52
C GLU A 41 -1.39 4.41 -20.10
N VAL A 42 -0.28 3.73 -19.79
CA VAL A 42 0.00 2.39 -20.29
C VAL A 42 -0.97 1.36 -19.71
N TYR A 43 -1.20 1.35 -18.40
CA TYR A 43 -2.15 0.41 -17.78
C TYR A 43 -3.60 0.70 -18.17
N SER A 44 -3.95 1.95 -18.47
CA SER A 44 -5.26 2.28 -19.04
C SER A 44 -5.46 1.63 -20.41
N ARG A 45 -4.43 1.66 -21.27
CA ARG A 45 -4.46 1.00 -22.57
C ARG A 45 -4.54 -0.52 -22.43
N PHE A 46 -3.71 -1.13 -21.58
CA PHE A 46 -3.73 -2.57 -21.34
C PHE A 46 -5.11 -3.04 -20.86
N TYR A 47 -5.72 -2.31 -19.93
CA TYR A 47 -7.07 -2.63 -19.48
C TYR A 47 -8.12 -2.49 -20.59
N GLN A 48 -8.03 -1.48 -21.46
CA GLN A 48 -8.92 -1.36 -22.63
C GLN A 48 -8.76 -2.52 -23.62
N GLU A 49 -7.55 -3.06 -23.75
CA GLU A 49 -7.23 -4.15 -24.68
C GLU A 49 -7.70 -5.52 -24.17
N ASP A 50 -7.51 -5.83 -22.89
CA ASP A 50 -7.73 -7.18 -22.35
C ASP A 50 -8.69 -7.29 -21.16
N GLY A 51 -9.11 -6.17 -20.57
CA GLY A 51 -10.03 -6.13 -19.43
C GLY A 51 -9.53 -6.79 -18.15
N ARG A 52 -8.23 -7.10 -18.03
CA ARG A 52 -7.71 -7.92 -16.92
C ARG A 52 -7.62 -7.14 -15.60
N PRO A 53 -8.02 -7.72 -14.46
CA PRO A 53 -8.06 -7.02 -13.17
C PRO A 53 -6.71 -6.47 -12.69
N PHE A 54 -5.60 -7.17 -12.95
CA PHE A 54 -4.28 -6.71 -12.50
C PHE A 54 -3.85 -5.38 -13.14
N ASN A 55 -4.36 -5.04 -14.34
CA ASN A 55 -4.09 -3.75 -14.97
C ASN A 55 -4.70 -2.61 -14.15
N LEU A 56 -5.89 -2.83 -13.57
CA LEU A 56 -6.53 -1.88 -12.64
C LEU A 56 -5.71 -1.74 -11.37
N ARG A 57 -5.25 -2.86 -10.78
CA ARG A 57 -4.40 -2.85 -9.58
C ARG A 57 -3.17 -1.97 -9.79
N ASN A 58 -2.44 -2.20 -10.86
CA ASN A 58 -1.19 -1.50 -11.12
C ASN A 58 -1.42 -0.01 -11.44
N ARG A 59 -2.51 0.31 -12.15
CA ARG A 59 -2.94 1.71 -12.35
C ARG A 59 -3.32 2.37 -11.02
N GLY A 60 -4.01 1.65 -10.14
CA GLY A 60 -4.34 2.09 -8.78
C GLY A 60 -3.10 2.40 -7.94
N ILE A 61 -2.07 1.55 -8.01
CA ILE A 61 -0.77 1.79 -7.35
C ILE A 61 -0.09 3.04 -7.92
N ALA A 62 -0.10 3.24 -9.24
CA ALA A 62 0.43 4.47 -9.84
C ALA A 62 -0.34 5.71 -9.36
N HIS A 63 -1.68 5.63 -9.25
CA HIS A 63 -2.49 6.70 -8.68
C HIS A 63 -2.20 6.97 -7.20
N LEU A 64 -1.99 5.94 -6.37
CA LEU A 64 -1.58 6.10 -4.97
C LEU A 64 -0.26 6.87 -4.85
N ASN A 65 0.70 6.57 -5.72
CA ASN A 65 2.00 7.24 -5.73
C ASN A 65 1.93 8.71 -6.17
N MET A 66 0.86 9.11 -6.88
CA MET A 66 0.55 10.50 -7.22
C MET A 66 -0.38 11.18 -6.20
N ASP A 67 -0.65 10.56 -5.06
CA ASP A 67 -1.66 11.00 -4.07
C ASP A 67 -3.08 11.15 -4.66
N ASN A 68 -3.37 10.52 -5.79
CA ASN A 68 -4.69 10.53 -6.42
C ASN A 68 -5.55 9.38 -5.86
N TYR A 69 -5.89 9.50 -4.58
CA TYR A 69 -6.62 8.48 -3.84
C TYR A 69 -8.03 8.21 -4.38
N THR A 70 -8.67 9.20 -5.01
CA THR A 70 -10.00 9.03 -5.63
C THR A 70 -9.94 8.11 -6.84
N SER A 71 -8.99 8.34 -7.76
CA SER A 71 -8.81 7.46 -8.92
C SER A 71 -8.29 6.08 -8.53
N ALA A 72 -7.36 6.00 -7.56
CA ALA A 72 -6.90 4.73 -7.03
C ALA A 72 -8.06 3.90 -6.44
N LEU A 73 -8.92 4.52 -5.62
CA LEU A 73 -10.09 3.86 -5.05
C LEU A 73 -11.05 3.35 -6.14
N ALA A 74 -11.27 4.13 -7.20
CA ALA A 74 -12.12 3.70 -8.30
C ALA A 74 -11.58 2.44 -8.99
N ASP A 75 -10.26 2.37 -9.20
CA ASP A 75 -9.60 1.20 -9.78
C ASP A 75 -9.70 -0.03 -8.90
N PHE A 76 -9.41 0.08 -7.60
CA PHE A 76 -9.51 -1.06 -6.68
C PHE A 76 -10.95 -1.53 -6.49
N LYS A 77 -11.93 -0.63 -6.54
CA LYS A 77 -13.36 -1.01 -6.52
C LYS A 77 -13.75 -1.76 -7.79
N LEU A 78 -13.28 -1.31 -8.95
CA LEU A 78 -13.56 -1.97 -10.20
C LEU A 78 -12.87 -3.34 -10.25
N GLU A 79 -11.61 -3.44 -9.82
CA GLU A 79 -10.88 -4.71 -9.69
C GLU A 79 -11.67 -5.72 -8.85
N LEU A 80 -12.13 -5.29 -7.65
CA LEU A 80 -12.95 -6.12 -6.77
C LEU A 80 -14.25 -6.58 -7.46
N ALA A 81 -14.92 -5.69 -8.21
CA ALA A 81 -16.20 -6.00 -8.85
C ALA A 81 -16.08 -7.01 -10.01
N ILE A 82 -14.92 -7.08 -10.67
CA ILE A 82 -14.72 -7.97 -11.84
C ILE A 82 -13.90 -9.23 -11.50
N THR A 83 -13.29 -9.29 -10.33
CA THR A 83 -12.52 -10.46 -9.89
C THR A 83 -13.47 -11.54 -9.38
N ASP A 84 -13.33 -12.76 -9.89
CA ASP A 84 -14.06 -13.91 -9.34
C ASP A 84 -13.69 -14.08 -7.86
N SER A 85 -14.72 -14.11 -7.00
CA SER A 85 -14.60 -14.22 -5.55
C SER A 85 -13.62 -15.30 -5.07
N LYS A 86 -13.45 -16.41 -5.82
CA LYS A 86 -12.52 -17.48 -5.45
C LYS A 86 -11.05 -17.12 -5.63
N PHE A 87 -10.74 -16.07 -6.39
CA PHE A 87 -9.40 -15.56 -6.68
C PHE A 87 -9.07 -14.27 -5.93
N LEU A 88 -9.94 -13.85 -5.02
CA LEU A 88 -9.80 -12.59 -4.32
C LEU A 88 -8.69 -12.66 -3.27
N ASP A 89 -7.77 -11.69 -3.31
CA ASP A 89 -6.73 -11.52 -2.29
C ASP A 89 -7.03 -10.34 -1.35
N SER A 90 -6.48 -10.40 -0.13
CA SER A 90 -6.60 -9.33 0.87
C SER A 90 -6.09 -7.97 0.40
N GLY A 91 -5.15 -7.94 -0.56
CA GLY A 91 -4.48 -6.73 -1.03
C GLY A 91 -5.43 -5.70 -1.64
N VAL A 92 -6.46 -6.12 -2.38
CA VAL A 92 -7.42 -5.17 -2.99
C VAL A 92 -8.18 -4.39 -1.92
N TYR A 93 -8.59 -5.06 -0.84
CA TYR A 93 -9.27 -4.42 0.29
C TYR A 93 -8.31 -3.55 1.11
N ILE A 94 -7.07 -4.00 1.30
CA ILE A 94 -6.04 -3.23 1.99
C ILE A 94 -5.82 -1.88 1.32
N PHE A 95 -5.65 -1.87 -0.01
CA PHE A 95 -5.45 -0.63 -0.76
C PHE A 95 -6.70 0.25 -0.86
N GLN A 96 -7.91 -0.33 -0.90
CA GLN A 96 -9.13 0.46 -0.72
C GLN A 96 -9.13 1.17 0.64
N GLY A 97 -8.72 0.49 1.71
CA GLY A 97 -8.66 1.08 3.05
C GLY A 97 -7.63 2.20 3.16
N VAL A 98 -6.47 2.04 2.51
CA VAL A 98 -5.47 3.12 2.35
C VAL A 98 -6.08 4.35 1.66
N CYS A 99 -6.84 4.13 0.58
CA CYS A 99 -7.50 5.23 -0.13
C CYS A 99 -8.54 5.92 0.76
N TYR A 100 -9.42 5.16 1.41
CA TYR A 100 -10.43 5.71 2.31
C TYR A 100 -9.82 6.49 3.46
N TRP A 101 -8.76 5.97 4.09
CA TRP A 101 -8.03 6.67 5.14
C TRP A 101 -7.49 8.02 4.66
N ASN A 102 -6.85 8.04 3.49
CA ASN A 102 -6.30 9.25 2.89
C ASN A 102 -7.37 10.24 2.41
N LEU A 103 -8.59 9.76 2.15
CA LEU A 103 -9.77 10.56 1.84
C LEU A 103 -10.56 10.99 3.09
N ASN A 104 -9.98 10.85 4.29
CA ASN A 104 -10.60 11.16 5.58
C ASN A 104 -11.91 10.39 5.84
N GLN A 105 -11.97 9.13 5.41
CA GLN A 105 -13.10 8.21 5.62
C GLN A 105 -12.66 6.99 6.45
N PRO A 106 -12.31 7.17 7.74
CA PRO A 106 -11.72 6.11 8.55
C PRO A 106 -12.65 4.91 8.79
N PHE A 107 -13.97 5.13 8.87
CA PHE A 107 -14.93 4.05 9.07
C PHE A 107 -15.03 3.12 7.86
N GLU A 108 -14.95 3.67 6.65
CA GLU A 108 -14.91 2.87 5.43
C GLU A 108 -13.59 2.11 5.30
N ALA A 109 -12.48 2.72 5.75
CA ALA A 109 -11.19 2.02 5.83
C ALA A 109 -11.26 0.81 6.77
N ILE A 110 -11.82 0.98 7.97
CA ILE A 110 -12.05 -0.11 8.93
C ILE A 110 -12.95 -1.20 8.32
N HIS A 111 -14.02 -0.81 7.63
CA HIS A 111 -14.94 -1.75 7.01
C HIS A 111 -14.22 -2.66 6.00
N VAL A 112 -13.50 -2.08 5.03
CA VAL A 112 -12.80 -2.88 4.01
C VAL A 112 -11.64 -3.68 4.60
N TRP A 113 -10.94 -3.19 5.62
CA TRP A 113 -9.91 -3.99 6.31
C TRP A 113 -10.49 -5.17 7.10
N ARG A 114 -11.74 -5.09 7.57
CA ARG A 114 -12.43 -6.26 8.13
C ARG A 114 -12.82 -7.26 7.04
N GLU A 115 -13.28 -6.79 5.87
CA GLU A 115 -13.56 -7.68 4.73
C GLU A 115 -12.30 -8.43 4.26
N ALA A 116 -11.14 -7.78 4.31
CA ALA A 116 -9.86 -8.39 3.96
C ALA A 116 -9.54 -9.67 4.76
N LEU A 117 -10.02 -9.76 6.02
CA LEU A 117 -9.84 -10.94 6.90
C LEU A 117 -10.57 -12.20 6.40
N SER A 118 -11.51 -12.06 5.46
CA SER A 118 -12.35 -13.15 4.96
C SER A 118 -12.01 -13.59 3.53
N THR A 119 -10.89 -13.12 2.99
CA THR A 119 -10.46 -13.43 1.61
C THR A 119 -9.86 -14.83 1.47
N PRO A 120 -10.04 -15.52 0.32
CA PRO A 120 -9.41 -16.81 0.07
C PRO A 120 -7.89 -16.78 0.03
N TYR A 121 -7.30 -15.70 -0.49
CA TYR A 121 -5.85 -15.51 -0.59
C TYR A 121 -5.39 -14.38 0.33
N THR A 122 -4.39 -14.68 1.14
CA THR A 122 -3.83 -13.75 2.13
C THR A 122 -2.34 -13.55 1.91
N ASP A 123 -1.74 -12.65 2.70
CA ASP A 123 -0.29 -12.54 2.81
C ASP A 123 0.38 -13.87 3.22
N ALA A 124 1.70 -13.95 3.03
CA ALA A 124 2.50 -15.14 3.31
C ALA A 124 2.55 -15.52 4.81
N ALA A 125 2.15 -14.60 5.70
CA ALA A 125 2.04 -14.81 7.13
C ALA A 125 0.62 -15.21 7.58
N GLY A 126 -0.29 -15.49 6.63
CA GLY A 126 -1.63 -15.98 6.90
C GLY A 126 -2.65 -14.88 7.22
N GLY A 127 -2.52 -13.69 6.62
CA GLY A 127 -3.52 -12.62 6.72
C GLY A 127 -3.33 -11.75 7.96
N ILE A 128 -2.08 -11.50 8.34
CA ILE A 128 -1.75 -10.71 9.51
C ILE A 128 -1.90 -9.20 9.26
N GLU A 129 -1.72 -8.74 8.02
CA GLU A 129 -1.72 -7.32 7.65
C GLU A 129 -3.03 -6.61 8.03
N PRO A 130 -4.23 -7.14 7.73
CA PRO A 130 -5.46 -6.46 8.13
C PRO A 130 -5.58 -6.32 9.65
N SER A 131 -5.11 -7.31 10.43
CA SER A 131 -5.13 -7.23 11.90
C SER A 131 -4.18 -6.15 12.44
N LEU A 132 -3.04 -5.95 11.78
CA LEU A 132 -2.08 -4.89 12.09
C LEU A 132 -2.65 -3.49 11.76
N LEU A 133 -3.33 -3.35 10.63
CA LEU A 133 -4.00 -2.12 10.21
C LEU A 133 -5.16 -1.74 11.15
N LEU A 134 -5.96 -2.72 11.56
CA LEU A 134 -7.03 -2.53 12.56
C LEU A 134 -6.45 -2.08 13.91
N LEU A 135 -5.27 -2.56 14.29
CA LEU A 135 -4.62 -2.09 15.51
C LEU A 135 -4.11 -0.65 15.36
N TYR A 136 -3.44 -0.32 14.25
CA TYR A 136 -3.00 1.04 13.98
C TYR A 136 -4.19 2.03 14.05
N THR A 137 -5.27 1.72 13.36
CA THR A 137 -6.47 2.57 13.36
C THR A 137 -7.11 2.71 14.72
N ALA A 138 -7.22 1.62 15.49
CA ALA A 138 -7.72 1.69 16.87
C ALA A 138 -6.93 2.67 17.73
N GLU A 139 -5.60 2.66 17.64
CA GLU A 139 -4.76 3.57 18.43
C GLU A 139 -4.84 5.02 17.93
N ARG A 140 -5.09 5.23 16.64
CA ARG A 140 -5.22 6.57 16.05
C ARG A 140 -6.58 7.23 16.26
N LEU A 141 -7.62 6.43 16.43
CA LEU A 141 -8.99 6.85 16.74
C LEU A 141 -9.33 6.83 18.24
N ASP A 142 -8.42 6.29 19.07
CA ASP A 142 -8.68 5.96 20.48
C ASP A 142 -9.90 5.04 20.68
N ASP A 143 -10.09 4.10 19.76
CA ASP A 143 -11.17 3.12 19.81
C ASP A 143 -10.74 1.87 20.59
N SER A 144 -11.16 1.81 21.86
CA SER A 144 -10.85 0.68 22.74
C SER A 144 -11.47 -0.65 22.31
N GLY A 145 -12.62 -0.63 21.64
CA GLY A 145 -13.31 -1.83 21.16
C GLY A 145 -12.56 -2.43 19.98
N LEU A 146 -12.23 -1.61 18.99
CA LEU A 146 -11.41 -1.99 17.85
C LEU A 146 -10.01 -2.46 18.29
N ARG A 147 -9.42 -1.81 19.31
CA ARG A 147 -8.14 -2.24 19.89
C ARG A 147 -8.22 -3.67 20.43
N GLN A 148 -9.27 -4.00 21.17
CA GLN A 148 -9.46 -5.36 21.71
C GLN A 148 -9.64 -6.40 20.62
N GLU A 149 -10.44 -6.08 19.60
CA GLU A 149 -10.66 -6.91 18.41
C GLU A 149 -9.33 -7.18 17.68
N ALA A 150 -8.59 -6.14 17.32
CA ALA A 150 -7.33 -6.26 16.60
C ALA A 150 -6.29 -7.08 17.39
N LEU A 151 -6.16 -6.83 18.70
CA LEU A 151 -5.26 -7.63 19.55
C LEU A 151 -5.70 -9.08 19.70
N HIS A 152 -7.00 -9.37 19.70
CA HIS A 152 -7.50 -10.75 19.69
C HIS A 152 -7.10 -11.46 18.38
N LEU A 153 -7.34 -10.81 17.23
CA LEU A 153 -6.97 -11.33 15.91
C LEU A 153 -5.47 -11.57 15.79
N LEU A 154 -4.63 -10.60 16.18
CA LEU A 154 -3.18 -10.75 16.16
C LEU A 154 -2.71 -11.94 17.01
N ARG A 155 -3.27 -12.14 18.20
CA ARG A 155 -2.92 -13.29 19.06
C ARG A 155 -3.34 -14.62 18.43
N LYS A 156 -4.46 -14.64 17.68
CA LYS A 156 -4.94 -15.82 16.95
C LYS A 156 -4.01 -16.16 15.78
N HIS A 157 -3.68 -15.19 14.92
CA HIS A 157 -2.77 -15.37 13.79
C HIS A 157 -1.37 -15.81 14.24
N THR A 158 -0.88 -15.21 15.33
CA THR A 158 0.44 -15.52 15.90
C THR A 158 0.37 -16.58 17.02
N ARG A 159 -0.65 -17.43 17.05
CA ARG A 159 -0.76 -18.49 18.08
C ARG A 159 0.45 -19.44 18.02
N ARG A 160 0.91 -19.71 16.80
CA ARG A 160 2.21 -20.36 16.53
C ARG A 160 3.17 -19.29 16.03
N LYS A 161 4.48 -19.52 16.18
CA LYS A 161 5.48 -18.62 15.61
C LYS A 161 5.30 -18.59 14.09
N VAL A 162 5.03 -17.42 13.52
CA VAL A 162 4.99 -17.16 12.08
C VAL A 162 6.30 -16.48 11.73
N VAL A 163 7.11 -17.14 10.90
CA VAL A 163 8.46 -16.65 10.54
C VAL A 163 8.45 -15.97 9.19
N GLU A 164 7.48 -16.32 8.35
CA GLU A 164 7.22 -15.70 7.07
C GLU A 164 6.88 -14.23 7.27
N TRP A 165 7.52 -13.36 6.49
CA TRP A 165 7.21 -11.94 6.49
C TRP A 165 5.80 -11.72 5.90
N PRO A 166 4.93 -10.85 6.48
CA PRO A 166 5.17 -9.90 7.57
C PRO A 166 4.87 -10.41 9.01
N GLY A 167 4.79 -11.72 9.24
CA GLY A 167 4.47 -12.35 10.53
C GLY A 167 5.27 -11.85 11.76
N PRO A 168 6.59 -11.60 11.65
CA PRO A 168 7.38 -11.00 12.72
C PRO A 168 6.84 -9.68 13.26
N LEU A 169 6.18 -8.86 12.41
CA LEU A 169 5.59 -7.59 12.81
C LEU A 169 4.50 -7.79 13.88
N GLY A 170 3.65 -8.81 13.73
CA GLY A 170 2.63 -9.13 14.73
C GLY A 170 3.23 -9.57 16.06
N SER A 171 4.30 -10.37 16.03
CA SER A 171 5.00 -10.78 17.26
C SER A 171 5.64 -9.58 17.97
N PHE A 172 6.24 -8.66 17.21
CA PHE A 172 6.84 -7.44 17.73
C PHE A 172 5.80 -6.52 18.36
N VAL A 173 4.68 -6.26 17.69
CA VAL A 173 3.63 -5.35 18.22
C VAL A 173 2.91 -5.94 19.44
N LEU A 174 2.89 -7.28 19.58
CA LEU A 174 2.44 -7.97 20.78
C LEU A 174 3.49 -8.01 21.92
N GLY A 175 4.69 -7.47 21.70
CA GLY A 175 5.78 -7.43 22.69
C GLY A 175 6.44 -8.79 22.94
N ARG A 176 6.32 -9.74 22.00
CA ARG A 176 6.91 -11.08 22.13
C ARG A 176 8.35 -11.16 21.61
N THR A 177 8.72 -10.22 20.75
CA THR A 177 10.07 -10.04 20.21
C THR A 177 10.52 -8.60 20.44
N ASN A 178 11.83 -8.35 20.34
CA ASN A 178 12.44 -7.03 20.49
C ASN A 178 12.90 -6.46 19.13
N LEU A 179 13.46 -5.23 19.16
CA LEU A 179 13.91 -4.54 17.96
C LEU A 179 15.07 -5.25 17.25
N ASP A 180 15.99 -5.88 18.00
CA ASP A 180 17.14 -6.59 17.43
C ASP A 180 16.71 -7.87 16.70
N GLU A 181 15.69 -8.56 17.21
CA GLU A 181 15.03 -9.68 16.52
C GLU A 181 14.33 -9.22 15.26
N LEU A 182 13.52 -8.15 15.34
CA LEU A 182 12.82 -7.61 14.17
C LEU A 182 13.81 -7.16 13.08
N ALA A 183 14.91 -6.51 13.44
CA ALA A 183 15.94 -6.08 12.49
C ALA A 183 16.61 -7.27 11.77
N ARG A 184 16.80 -8.40 12.47
CA ARG A 184 17.28 -9.64 11.85
C ARG A 184 16.26 -10.21 10.86
N ASP A 185 14.98 -10.23 11.22
CA ASP A 185 13.91 -10.72 10.34
C ASP A 185 13.74 -9.84 9.08
N VAL A 186 13.91 -8.52 9.21
CA VAL A 186 13.96 -7.58 8.07
C VAL A 186 15.09 -7.94 7.10
N GLY A 187 16.27 -8.25 7.64
CA GLY A 187 17.47 -8.61 6.87
C GLY A 187 17.51 -10.06 6.37
N ASP A 188 16.52 -10.90 6.69
CA ASP A 188 16.50 -12.32 6.30
C ASP A 188 16.05 -12.51 4.84
N THR A 189 16.82 -11.94 3.92
CA THR A 189 16.73 -12.10 2.47
C THR A 189 17.99 -11.54 1.80
N LYS A 190 18.34 -12.06 0.62
CA LYS A 190 19.48 -11.56 -0.17
C LYS A 190 19.11 -10.38 -1.09
N LEU A 191 17.82 -10.09 -1.24
CA LEU A 191 17.33 -9.05 -2.15
C LEU A 191 17.27 -7.70 -1.44
N THR A 192 18.18 -6.78 -1.78
CA THR A 192 18.26 -5.45 -1.16
C THR A 192 16.95 -4.67 -1.26
N THR A 193 16.26 -4.72 -2.41
CA THR A 193 14.96 -4.06 -2.59
C THR A 193 13.90 -4.60 -1.63
N LEU A 194 13.92 -5.91 -1.37
CA LEU A 194 13.00 -6.51 -0.40
C LEU A 194 13.36 -6.12 1.04
N VAL A 195 14.65 -6.02 1.38
CA VAL A 195 15.09 -5.49 2.69
C VAL A 195 14.57 -4.07 2.91
N GLU A 196 14.70 -3.18 1.92
CA GLU A 196 14.23 -1.79 2.02
C GLU A 196 12.70 -1.71 2.17
N ARG A 197 11.95 -2.58 1.48
CA ARG A 197 10.49 -2.72 1.64
C ARG A 197 10.12 -3.20 3.05
N ARG A 198 10.75 -4.27 3.53
CA ARG A 198 10.56 -4.78 4.90
C ARG A 198 10.91 -3.74 5.95
N GLN A 199 11.97 -2.96 5.73
CA GLN A 199 12.35 -1.86 6.62
C GLN A 199 11.24 -0.80 6.68
N CYS A 200 10.63 -0.45 5.54
CA CYS A 200 9.51 0.50 5.50
C CYS A 200 8.33 0.03 6.39
N GLN A 201 7.92 -1.23 6.25
CA GLN A 201 6.86 -1.82 7.08
C GLN A 201 7.29 -1.88 8.56
N ALA A 202 8.53 -2.30 8.85
CA ALA A 202 9.06 -2.38 10.21
C ALA A 202 9.05 -1.01 10.92
N GLU A 203 9.50 0.05 10.25
CA GLU A 203 9.48 1.42 10.79
C GLU A 203 8.07 1.86 11.18
N PHE A 204 7.07 1.51 10.38
CA PHE A 204 5.67 1.81 10.69
C PHE A 204 5.21 1.12 11.98
N TYR A 205 5.52 -0.16 12.17
CA TYR A 205 5.08 -0.90 13.35
C TYR A 205 5.95 -0.65 14.59
N VAL A 206 7.22 -0.25 14.42
CA VAL A 206 8.03 0.37 15.48
C VAL A 206 7.35 1.65 15.96
N ALA A 207 6.87 2.48 15.03
CA ALA A 207 6.10 3.66 15.38
C ALA A 207 4.81 3.30 16.14
N LEU A 208 4.04 2.32 15.67
CA LEU A 208 2.83 1.87 16.36
C LEU A 208 3.14 1.39 17.79
N GLN A 209 4.23 0.67 18.00
CA GLN A 209 4.63 0.24 19.33
C GLN A 209 5.02 1.45 20.22
N ALA A 210 5.73 2.44 19.67
CA ALA A 210 6.06 3.68 20.38
C ALA A 210 4.81 4.48 20.77
N LEU A 211 3.86 4.61 19.83
CA LEU A 211 2.55 5.24 20.07
C LEU A 211 1.83 4.61 21.26
N ARG A 212 1.77 3.28 21.30
CA ARG A 212 1.13 2.51 22.39
C ARG A 212 1.84 2.64 23.74
N LYS A 213 3.13 2.98 23.74
CA LYS A 213 3.92 3.29 24.94
C LYS A 213 3.83 4.77 25.35
N GLY A 214 3.14 5.61 24.58
CA GLY A 214 3.07 7.05 24.79
C GLY A 214 4.32 7.81 24.33
N ASP A 215 5.28 7.14 23.66
CA ASP A 215 6.48 7.77 23.13
C ASP A 215 6.19 8.40 21.77
N TRP A 216 5.68 9.63 21.82
CA TRP A 216 5.26 10.37 20.65
C TRP A 216 6.41 10.79 19.74
N SER A 217 7.57 11.14 20.32
CA SER A 217 8.76 11.51 19.55
C SER A 217 9.23 10.34 18.69
N SER A 218 9.33 9.14 19.29
CA SER A 218 9.72 7.94 18.54
C SER A 218 8.68 7.52 17.50
N PHE A 219 7.38 7.73 17.77
CA PHE A 219 6.32 7.56 16.78
C PHE A 219 6.54 8.45 15.55
N GLN A 220 6.68 9.77 15.75
CA GLN A 220 6.88 10.73 14.67
C GLN A 220 8.14 10.44 13.86
N ASN A 221 9.24 10.12 14.53
CA ASN A 221 10.52 9.82 13.88
C ASN A 221 10.43 8.55 13.01
N SER A 222 9.82 7.49 13.52
CA SER A 222 9.73 6.20 12.79
C SER A 222 8.72 6.28 11.65
N ILE A 223 7.58 6.95 11.84
CA ILE A 223 6.65 7.27 10.73
C ILE A 223 7.35 8.09 9.65
N SER A 224 8.14 9.10 10.02
CA SER A 224 8.86 9.93 9.03
C SER A 224 9.87 9.11 8.22
N ARG A 225 10.57 8.14 8.84
CA ARG A 225 11.46 7.22 8.13
C ARG A 225 10.69 6.30 7.17
N CYS A 226 9.54 5.76 7.60
CA CYS A 226 8.66 4.98 6.74
C CYS A 226 8.18 5.81 5.52
N ALA A 227 7.66 7.01 5.75
CA ALA A 227 7.15 7.91 4.72
C ALA A 227 8.23 8.38 3.72
N ALA A 228 9.50 8.40 4.14
CA ALA A 228 10.65 8.76 3.31
C ALA A 228 11.28 7.56 2.57
N SER A 229 10.72 6.35 2.70
CA SER A 229 11.26 5.16 2.05
C SER A 229 11.27 5.30 0.52
N ARG A 230 12.40 4.96 -0.10
CA ARG A 230 12.55 4.96 -1.57
C ARG A 230 11.91 3.74 -2.23
N GLN A 231 11.80 2.64 -1.51
CA GLN A 231 11.20 1.38 -2.01
C GLN A 231 9.85 1.07 -1.35
N GLY A 232 9.33 1.99 -0.52
CA GLY A 232 8.07 1.81 0.19
C GLY A 232 6.82 1.91 -0.68
N TYR A 233 6.94 2.31 -1.95
CA TYR A 233 5.83 2.62 -2.87
C TYR A 233 4.91 1.44 -3.23
N LEU A 234 5.16 0.24 -2.67
CA LEU A 234 4.28 -0.93 -2.78
C LEU A 234 3.66 -1.34 -1.45
N GLU A 235 4.12 -0.74 -0.36
CA GLU A 235 3.70 -1.07 1.00
C GLU A 235 2.57 -0.14 1.41
N HIS A 236 1.50 -0.70 1.97
CA HIS A 236 0.34 0.08 2.37
C HIS A 236 0.68 1.02 3.55
N GLU A 237 1.64 0.60 4.40
CA GLU A 237 2.21 1.39 5.50
C GLU A 237 2.86 2.69 5.01
N TYR A 238 3.48 2.69 3.83
CA TYR A 238 4.12 3.87 3.25
C TYR A 238 3.12 5.01 3.06
N TYR A 239 1.94 4.70 2.51
CA TYR A 239 0.90 5.70 2.26
C TYR A 239 0.25 6.20 3.55
N LEU A 240 0.05 5.32 4.54
CA LEU A 240 -0.44 5.71 5.86
C LEU A 240 0.56 6.60 6.60
N ALA A 241 1.86 6.29 6.49
CA ALA A 241 2.93 7.11 7.05
C ALA A 241 2.99 8.50 6.38
N ARG A 242 2.85 8.56 5.05
CA ARG A 242 2.78 9.83 4.31
C ARG A 242 1.58 10.67 4.71
N TRP A 243 0.43 10.03 4.98
CA TRP A 243 -0.74 10.72 5.53
C TRP A 243 -0.42 11.41 6.86
N GLU A 244 0.22 10.71 7.80
CA GLU A 244 0.58 11.27 9.12
C GLU A 244 1.50 12.50 8.98
N VAL A 245 2.54 12.38 8.16
CA VAL A 245 3.51 13.47 7.90
C VAL A 245 2.80 14.67 7.28
N LYS A 246 1.95 14.44 6.27
CA LYS A 246 1.21 15.50 5.56
C LYS A 246 0.24 16.27 6.46
N HIS A 247 -0.34 15.60 7.46
CA HIS A 247 -1.32 16.18 8.37
C HIS A 247 -0.74 16.67 9.70
N GLY A 248 0.59 16.58 9.87
CA GLY A 248 1.26 17.04 11.09
C GLY A 248 0.98 16.19 12.32
N PHE A 249 0.74 14.89 12.14
CA PHE A 249 0.50 13.92 13.20
C PHE A 249 -0.66 14.30 14.15
N PRO A 250 -1.90 14.44 13.64
CA PRO A 250 -3.03 14.89 14.47
C PRO A 250 -3.35 13.91 15.61
N LYS A 251 -3.81 14.40 16.77
CA LYS A 251 -4.19 13.52 17.90
C LYS A 251 -5.55 13.97 18.49
N PRO A 252 -6.64 13.20 18.31
CA PRO A 252 -6.77 11.97 17.49
C PRO A 252 -6.55 12.23 15.99
N ALA A 253 -6.42 11.16 15.20
CA ALA A 253 -6.11 11.27 13.76
C ALA A 253 -7.16 12.07 12.97
N PHE A 254 -8.43 11.86 13.26
CA PHE A 254 -9.54 12.59 12.65
C PHE A 254 -10.31 13.33 13.74
N ARG A 255 -10.84 14.50 13.39
CA ARG A 255 -11.69 15.31 14.27
C ARG A 255 -13.16 15.02 14.01
#